data_AF-A0A6I7LWP2-F1
#
_entry.id   AF-A0A6I7LWP2-F1
#
_cell.length_a   1.000
_cell.length_b   1.000
_cell.length_c   1.000
_cell.angle_alpha   90.00
_cell.angle_beta   90.00
_cell.angle_gamma   90.00
#
_symmetry.space_group_name_H-M   'P 1'
#
loop_
_entity.id
_entity.type
_entity.pdbx_description
1 polymer ?
#
loop_
_entity_poly.entity_id
_entity_poly.type
_entity_poly.pdbx_seq_one_letter_code
_entity_poly.pdbx_strand_id
1 'polypeptide(L)'
;MDKHLTPKRISDIWKSVDEDGGATCKIMAPRGIFHLDAIAAMVWRQCDGRTSIASIIEAMGEAFPDIEPDTISDDITELLKKLSDDYLIILNYHPLRPYADDKVIHAQRQIRIRESDDPECEFLLIVPPSPHPLTPFVNLSDLSHLGCGYLSAVLKDDGFKVKIYNFWNKECYEADLIKIIGRHRPRVVGLTTMTENYENGVLIARVIKEADPSIIVIMGGPHVTFTDRQTLERTPIDIIARGEGEQTIIDLARYFIRGEGSLENIPGISYRNGNGFIRNPDRPFIADLDTLPFPDRKGIRTEYTRSFPVISSRGCPHLCHFCAAGAMSGCRYRKRNPELVVEEIKRFIGDDQKFVFFQDDNFTADAGRMFKILEIMKLRDINVTWTAESRVTIAEKDPGIFGRMKALGCYALQFGIESGSQEILDRVNKRITLEQIERGVRLASEAGIAPACSFIIGHPDDTPDTVEATIKLAERLQADYGALAGISLLVPYPGTYLANNLEQFGLTLHSRNYDDYHSVSSILSSDKLSLADRKRFYYDAMIRTVKTRSSKYRLNILAPAFVDQLFPRESA
;
A
#
# COMPACT_ATOMS: atom_id res chain seq x y z
N MET A 1 -28.23 17.97 4.04
CA MET A 1 -26.77 18.07 3.85
C MET A 1 -26.23 18.99 4.93
N ASP A 2 -25.25 18.58 5.73
CA ASP A 2 -24.65 19.47 6.74
C ASP A 2 -23.84 20.56 6.02
N LYS A 3 -24.31 21.80 6.10
CA LYS A 3 -23.72 22.94 5.40
C LYS A 3 -22.40 23.40 6.02
N HIS A 4 -22.06 22.91 7.21
CA HIS A 4 -20.82 23.23 7.91
C HIS A 4 -19.64 22.30 7.56
N LEU A 5 -19.89 21.21 6.83
CA LEU A 5 -18.83 20.32 6.36
C LEU A 5 -17.87 21.02 5.42
N THR A 6 -16.59 20.69 5.53
CA THR A 6 -15.51 21.19 4.67
C THR A 6 -14.98 20.06 3.78
N PRO A 7 -15.52 19.86 2.57
CA PRO A 7 -15.16 18.74 1.72
C PRO A 7 -13.70 18.83 1.27
N LYS A 8 -12.99 17.69 1.25
CA LYS A 8 -11.62 17.56 0.70
C LYS A 8 -11.67 16.83 -0.63
N ARG A 9 -10.79 17.23 -1.56
CA ARG A 9 -10.57 16.51 -2.83
C ARG A 9 -10.07 15.10 -2.56
N ILE A 10 -10.67 14.13 -3.25
CA ILE A 10 -10.41 12.69 -3.09
C ILE A 10 -9.97 12.06 -4.42
N SER A 11 -10.03 12.83 -5.50
CA SER A 11 -9.64 12.45 -6.85
C SER A 11 -8.82 13.57 -7.47
N ASP A 12 -8.08 13.23 -8.51
CA ASP A 12 -7.27 14.22 -9.19
C ASP A 12 -8.03 14.84 -10.35
N ILE A 13 -8.16 16.16 -10.24
CA ILE A 13 -8.64 17.01 -11.32
C ILE A 13 -7.48 17.57 -12.09
N TRP A 14 -7.62 17.42 -13.39
CA TRP A 14 -6.73 17.88 -14.42
C TRP A 14 -7.14 19.30 -14.76
N LYS A 15 -6.16 20.17 -14.98
CA LYS A 15 -6.34 21.39 -15.75
C LYS A 15 -5.45 21.21 -16.98
N SER A 16 -6.02 20.88 -18.14
CA SER A 16 -5.28 21.05 -19.39
C SER A 16 -5.53 22.48 -19.85
N VAL A 17 -4.44 23.21 -20.13
CA VAL A 17 -4.55 24.36 -21.01
C VAL A 17 -4.62 23.75 -22.40
N ASP A 18 -5.79 23.82 -23.04
CA ASP A 18 -5.89 23.40 -24.44
C ASP A 18 -5.05 24.36 -25.30
N GLU A 19 -4.60 23.92 -26.49
CA GLU A 19 -3.69 24.67 -27.38
C GLU A 19 -4.19 26.09 -27.71
N ASP A 20 -5.48 26.36 -27.52
CA ASP A 20 -6.16 27.64 -27.74
C ASP A 20 -6.29 28.54 -26.50
N GLY A 21 -5.63 28.21 -25.38
CA GLY A 21 -5.64 29.04 -24.15
C GLY A 21 -6.90 28.95 -23.29
N GLY A 22 -7.85 28.07 -23.64
CA GLY A 22 -8.99 27.71 -22.80
C GLY A 22 -8.59 26.70 -21.71
N ALA A 23 -8.87 26.99 -20.44
CA ALA A 23 -8.63 26.06 -19.35
C ALA A 23 -9.82 25.08 -19.22
N THR A 24 -9.71 23.88 -19.80
CA THR A 24 -10.68 22.80 -19.53
C THR A 24 -10.23 21.97 -18.35
N CYS A 25 -11.16 21.72 -17.44
CA CYS A 25 -10.91 20.94 -16.23
C CYS A 25 -11.43 19.51 -16.47
N LYS A 26 -10.64 18.47 -16.19
CA LYS A 26 -11.03 17.06 -16.42
C LYS A 26 -10.96 16.26 -15.13
N ILE A 27 -11.73 15.19 -14.99
CA ILE A 27 -11.68 14.21 -13.89
C ILE A 27 -11.33 12.85 -14.48
N MET A 28 -10.41 12.11 -13.85
CA MET A 28 -10.16 10.71 -14.20
C MET A 28 -10.81 9.79 -13.16
N ALA A 29 -11.63 8.85 -13.63
CA ALA A 29 -12.21 7.79 -12.82
C ALA A 29 -11.94 6.42 -13.47
N PRO A 30 -12.13 5.30 -12.75
CA PRO A 30 -11.87 3.95 -13.28
C PRO A 30 -12.58 3.60 -14.60
N ARG A 31 -13.60 4.37 -14.99
CA ARG A 31 -14.40 4.16 -16.20
C ARG A 31 -14.09 5.14 -17.35
N GLY A 32 -13.24 6.15 -17.16
CA GLY A 32 -12.93 7.12 -18.21
C GLY A 32 -12.47 8.49 -17.71
N ILE A 33 -12.37 9.42 -18.67
CA ILE A 33 -12.02 10.83 -18.46
C ILE A 33 -13.28 11.68 -18.69
N PHE A 34 -13.61 12.54 -17.74
CA PHE A 34 -14.80 13.39 -17.76
C PHE A 34 -14.40 14.86 -17.84
N HIS A 35 -15.13 15.66 -18.62
CA HIS A 35 -14.92 17.09 -18.74
C HIS A 35 -15.81 17.85 -17.75
N LEU A 36 -15.27 18.88 -17.10
CA LEU A 36 -16.02 19.73 -16.18
C LEU A 36 -16.36 21.05 -16.85
N ASP A 37 -17.59 21.50 -16.62
CA ASP A 37 -18.01 22.87 -16.89
C ASP A 37 -17.47 23.85 -15.84
N ALA A 38 -17.76 25.15 -16.04
CA ALA A 38 -17.30 26.23 -15.18
C ALA A 38 -17.83 26.13 -13.74
N ILE A 39 -19.04 25.60 -13.54
CA ILE A 39 -19.67 25.47 -12.23
C ILE A 39 -19.01 24.32 -11.47
N ALA A 40 -18.88 23.15 -12.09
CA ALA A 40 -18.24 21.99 -11.49
C ALA A 40 -16.75 22.24 -11.17
N ALA A 41 -16.04 22.97 -12.04
CA ALA A 41 -14.67 23.39 -11.78
C ALA A 41 -14.55 24.37 -10.60
N MET A 42 -15.55 25.24 -10.41
CA MET A 42 -15.58 26.16 -9.28
C MET A 42 -15.89 25.45 -7.96
N VAL A 43 -16.94 24.63 -7.91
CA VAL A 43 -17.29 23.80 -6.74
C VAL A 43 -16.08 22.98 -6.31
N TRP A 44 -15.42 22.32 -7.26
CA TRP A 44 -14.21 21.57 -6.99
C TRP A 44 -13.06 22.39 -6.39
N ARG A 45 -12.81 23.60 -6.91
CA ARG A 45 -11.76 24.49 -6.41
C ARG A 45 -11.96 24.83 -4.94
N GLN A 46 -13.20 24.87 -4.49
CA GLN A 46 -13.53 25.20 -3.12
C GLN A 46 -13.63 23.97 -2.21
N CYS A 47 -13.59 22.75 -2.73
CA CYS A 47 -13.47 21.51 -1.93
C CYS A 47 -12.05 21.30 -1.35
N ASP A 48 -11.49 22.29 -0.67
CA ASP A 48 -10.10 22.32 -0.19
C ASP A 48 -9.90 21.79 1.26
N GLY A 49 -10.96 21.27 1.88
CA GLY A 49 -10.96 20.81 3.26
C GLY A 49 -11.00 21.91 4.30
N ARG A 50 -11.23 23.16 3.89
CA ARG A 50 -11.32 24.34 4.77
C ARG A 50 -12.58 25.15 4.49
N THR A 51 -13.03 25.20 3.24
CA THR A 51 -14.22 25.94 2.82
C THR A 51 -15.46 25.11 3.08
N SER A 52 -16.43 25.68 3.79
CA SER A 52 -17.67 24.98 4.13
C SER A 52 -18.60 24.86 2.94
N ILE A 53 -19.46 23.85 2.90
CA ILE A 53 -20.49 23.71 1.87
C ILE A 53 -21.37 24.96 1.78
N ALA A 54 -21.67 25.62 2.91
CA ALA A 54 -22.38 26.90 2.93
C ALA A 54 -21.65 27.98 2.11
N SER A 55 -20.34 28.12 2.33
CA SER A 55 -19.49 29.10 1.63
C SER A 55 -19.36 28.79 0.14
N ILE A 56 -19.35 27.50 -0.23
CA ILE A 56 -19.32 27.08 -1.64
C ILE A 56 -20.62 27.51 -2.35
N ILE A 57 -21.77 27.31 -1.69
CA ILE A 57 -23.09 27.70 -2.21
C ILE A 57 -23.19 29.22 -2.35
N GLU A 58 -22.71 29.98 -1.36
CA GLU A 58 -22.68 31.44 -1.40
C GLU A 58 -21.82 31.94 -2.56
N ALA A 59 -20.59 31.42 -2.71
CA ALA A 59 -19.72 31.76 -3.81
C ALA A 59 -20.29 31.35 -5.19
N MET A 60 -21.13 30.31 -5.24
CA MET A 60 -21.88 29.96 -6.45
C MET A 60 -22.94 30.99 -6.80
N GLY A 61 -23.73 31.44 -5.82
CA GLY A 61 -24.71 32.49 -6.03
C GLY A 61 -24.08 33.81 -6.49
N GLU A 62 -22.90 34.16 -5.98
CA GLU A 62 -22.16 35.35 -6.40
C GLU A 62 -21.60 35.22 -7.83
N ALA A 63 -21.03 34.07 -8.17
CA ALA A 63 -20.39 33.84 -9.47
C ALA A 63 -21.39 33.61 -10.62
N PHE A 64 -22.59 33.13 -10.29
CA PHE A 64 -23.66 32.80 -11.23
C PHE A 64 -24.99 33.44 -10.78
N PRO A 65 -25.11 34.78 -10.87
CA PRO A 65 -26.25 35.54 -10.31
C PRO A 65 -27.59 35.26 -10.99
N ASP A 66 -27.58 34.61 -12.16
CA ASP A 66 -28.77 34.17 -12.88
C ASP A 66 -29.37 32.86 -12.30
N ILE A 67 -28.73 32.27 -11.28
CA ILE A 67 -29.19 31.06 -10.58
C ILE A 67 -29.68 31.45 -9.18
N GLU A 68 -30.97 31.22 -8.87
CA GLU A 68 -31.52 31.64 -7.58
C GLU A 68 -30.88 30.85 -6.40
N PRO A 69 -30.42 31.50 -5.32
CA PRO A 69 -29.72 30.84 -4.21
C PRO A 69 -30.49 29.68 -3.55
N ASP A 70 -31.82 29.81 -3.46
CA ASP A 70 -32.69 28.77 -2.91
C ASP A 70 -32.85 27.59 -3.88
N THR A 71 -32.81 27.87 -5.20
CA THR A 71 -32.67 26.79 -6.18
C THR A 71 -31.31 26.13 -6.09
N ILE A 72 -30.18 26.82 -5.86
CA ILE A 72 -28.84 26.18 -5.75
C ILE A 72 -28.78 25.09 -4.67
N SER A 73 -29.48 25.26 -3.54
CA SER A 73 -29.55 24.25 -2.47
C SER A 73 -30.25 22.96 -2.93
N ASP A 74 -31.26 23.08 -3.79
CA ASP A 74 -32.06 21.96 -4.31
C ASP A 74 -31.59 21.47 -5.70
N ASP A 75 -30.93 22.34 -6.47
CA ASP A 75 -30.50 22.25 -7.87
C ASP A 75 -29.01 21.94 -7.97
N ILE A 76 -28.16 22.12 -6.96
CA ILE A 76 -26.86 21.41 -6.93
C ILE A 76 -27.10 19.92 -7.07
N THR A 77 -28.16 19.40 -6.45
CA THR A 77 -28.52 17.98 -6.58
C THR A 77 -29.02 17.66 -7.99
N GLU A 78 -29.75 18.56 -8.65
CA GLU A 78 -30.26 18.35 -10.01
C GLU A 78 -29.19 18.60 -11.09
N LEU A 79 -28.28 19.55 -10.90
CA LEU A 79 -27.06 19.79 -11.66
C LEU A 79 -26.12 18.59 -11.54
N LEU A 80 -25.90 18.07 -10.33
CA LEU A 80 -25.14 16.82 -10.10
C LEU A 80 -25.88 15.59 -10.69
N LYS A 81 -27.22 15.61 -10.78
CA LYS A 81 -28.02 14.58 -11.50
C LYS A 81 -28.04 14.77 -13.02
N LYS A 82 -27.98 15.98 -13.57
CA LYS A 82 -27.83 16.24 -15.01
C LYS A 82 -26.41 15.88 -15.47
N LEU A 83 -25.43 16.05 -14.60
CA LEU A 83 -24.09 15.48 -14.70
C LEU A 83 -24.05 13.95 -14.43
N SER A 84 -25.17 13.34 -14.01
CA SER A 84 -25.28 11.90 -13.75
C SER A 84 -25.68 11.07 -14.97
N ASP A 85 -26.17 11.70 -16.04
CA ASP A 85 -26.50 11.00 -17.28
C ASP A 85 -25.25 10.53 -18.06
N ASP A 86 -24.06 11.06 -17.73
CA ASP A 86 -22.75 10.51 -18.12
C ASP A 86 -21.70 10.77 -17.01
N TYR A 87 -21.95 10.21 -15.81
CA TYR A 87 -21.08 10.06 -14.63
C TYR A 87 -20.13 11.23 -14.24
N LEU A 88 -20.56 12.03 -13.26
CA LEU A 88 -19.66 12.57 -12.24
C LEU A 88 -20.22 12.35 -10.83
N ILE A 89 -19.62 11.39 -10.12
CA ILE A 89 -19.89 11.10 -8.71
C ILE A 89 -18.91 11.95 -7.87
N ILE A 90 -19.34 13.12 -7.39
CA ILE A 90 -18.69 13.79 -6.24
C ILE A 90 -19.41 13.33 -4.98
N LEU A 91 -18.99 12.18 -4.46
CA LEU A 91 -19.36 11.76 -3.12
C LEU A 91 -18.39 12.39 -2.14
N ASN A 92 -18.91 13.18 -1.21
CA ASN A 92 -18.21 13.55 0.00
C ASN A 92 -17.92 12.25 0.80
N TYR A 93 -16.70 11.73 0.70
CA TYR A 93 -16.18 10.70 1.59
C TYR A 93 -14.69 10.98 1.85
N HIS A 94 -14.42 11.55 3.00
CA HIS A 94 -13.10 12.02 3.41
C HIS A 94 -12.06 10.86 3.42
N PRO A 95 -11.01 10.85 2.57
CA PRO A 95 -10.06 9.73 2.50
C PRO A 95 -8.95 9.80 3.55
N LEU A 96 -8.83 10.93 4.26
CA LEU A 96 -7.76 11.16 5.24
C LEU A 96 -8.30 11.35 6.66
N ARG A 97 -9.40 10.70 7.03
CA ARG A 97 -9.77 10.63 8.46
C ARG A 97 -10.16 9.23 8.94
N PRO A 98 -9.72 8.86 10.15
CA PRO A 98 -9.43 7.47 10.54
C PRO A 98 -10.45 6.87 11.50
N TYR A 99 -11.48 7.66 11.80
CA TYR A 99 -12.68 7.31 12.54
C TYR A 99 -13.78 8.17 11.98
N ALA A 100 -14.90 7.56 11.59
CA ALA A 100 -16.10 8.29 11.23
C ALA A 100 -16.73 8.86 12.49
N ASP A 101 -16.30 10.07 12.86
CA ASP A 101 -17.10 10.98 13.67
C ASP A 101 -18.24 11.49 12.79
N ASP A 102 -19.38 10.82 12.84
CA ASP A 102 -20.69 11.45 12.66
C ASP A 102 -21.78 10.59 13.30
N LYS A 103 -22.38 11.10 14.39
CA LYS A 103 -23.48 10.46 15.12
C LYS A 103 -24.82 10.44 14.35
N VAL A 104 -24.86 10.87 13.09
CA VAL A 104 -26.12 11.20 12.40
C VAL A 104 -26.50 10.21 11.30
N ILE A 105 -25.57 9.45 10.72
CA ILE A 105 -25.91 8.47 9.66
C ILE A 105 -25.07 7.21 9.84
N HIS A 106 -25.71 6.03 9.79
CA HIS A 106 -25.16 4.66 9.72
C HIS A 106 -25.40 3.76 10.95
N ALA A 107 -26.65 3.34 11.10
CA ALA A 107 -27.02 2.20 11.92
C ALA A 107 -26.69 0.81 11.32
N GLN A 108 -25.93 0.66 10.22
CA GLN A 108 -25.96 -0.62 9.46
C GLN A 108 -24.64 -1.21 8.92
N ARG A 109 -23.45 -0.72 9.29
CA ARG A 109 -22.18 -1.45 9.03
C ARG A 109 -21.43 -1.80 10.31
N GLN A 110 -22.15 -2.31 11.31
CA GLN A 110 -21.50 -2.84 12.52
C GLN A 110 -20.61 -4.02 12.14
N ILE A 111 -19.37 -4.04 12.63
CA ILE A 111 -18.52 -5.24 12.57
C ILE A 111 -19.27 -6.35 13.31
N ARG A 112 -19.72 -7.38 12.57
CA ARG A 112 -20.39 -8.54 13.15
C ARG A 112 -19.36 -9.40 13.89
N ILE A 113 -19.16 -9.12 15.16
CA ILE A 113 -18.44 -10.01 16.06
C ILE A 113 -19.37 -11.20 16.35
N ARG A 114 -19.07 -12.38 15.81
CA ARG A 114 -19.93 -13.56 16.00
C ARG A 114 -19.89 -13.98 17.47
N GLU A 115 -21.04 -14.31 18.05
CA GLU A 115 -21.13 -14.75 19.45
C GLU A 115 -20.24 -15.97 19.73
N SER A 116 -20.03 -16.83 18.74
CA SER A 116 -19.20 -18.04 18.83
C SER A 116 -17.67 -17.83 18.79
N ASP A 117 -17.18 -16.61 18.57
CA ASP A 117 -15.74 -16.36 18.59
C ASP A 117 -15.26 -16.23 20.06
N ASP A 118 -14.34 -17.13 20.45
CA ASP A 118 -13.75 -17.29 21.81
C ASP A 118 -13.66 -15.97 22.62
N PRO A 119 -14.18 -15.92 23.85
CA PRO A 119 -14.64 -14.65 24.46
C PRO A 119 -13.54 -13.72 25.01
N GLU A 120 -12.34 -14.20 25.33
CA GLU A 120 -11.26 -13.35 25.89
C GLU A 120 -9.90 -13.63 25.24
N CYS A 121 -9.11 -12.57 25.03
CA CYS A 121 -7.72 -12.68 24.56
C CYS A 121 -6.80 -11.82 25.42
N GLU A 122 -5.57 -12.26 25.62
CA GLU A 122 -4.58 -11.50 26.40
C GLU A 122 -3.86 -10.46 25.52
N PHE A 123 -3.72 -10.81 24.23
CA PHE A 123 -3.03 -10.01 23.23
C PHE A 123 -3.91 -9.82 21.99
N LEU A 124 -4.20 -8.57 21.65
CA LEU A 124 -4.96 -8.21 20.45
C LEU A 124 -4.02 -7.62 19.40
N LEU A 125 -3.98 -8.20 18.21
CA LEU A 125 -3.29 -7.62 17.06
C LEU A 125 -4.30 -6.91 16.16
N ILE A 126 -4.01 -5.67 15.80
CA ILE A 126 -4.83 -4.89 14.88
C ILE A 126 -3.97 -4.45 13.70
N VAL A 127 -4.49 -4.69 12.49
CA VAL A 127 -4.00 -4.04 11.27
C VAL A 127 -4.86 -2.82 11.04
N PRO A 128 -4.33 -1.59 11.23
CA PRO A 128 -5.05 -0.36 10.92
C PRO A 128 -5.47 -0.31 9.45
N PRO A 129 -6.62 0.31 9.15
CA PRO A 129 -7.10 0.42 7.78
C PRO A 129 -6.12 1.19 6.90
N SER A 130 -6.07 0.83 5.62
CA SER A 130 -5.39 1.66 4.62
C SER A 130 -6.22 2.92 4.35
N PRO A 131 -5.60 4.11 4.13
CA PRO A 131 -6.32 5.32 3.76
C PRO A 131 -6.94 5.25 2.35
N HIS A 132 -6.65 4.21 1.56
CA HIS A 132 -7.08 4.08 0.17
C HIS A 132 -7.94 2.83 -0.09
N PRO A 133 -9.14 2.71 0.50
CA PRO A 133 -9.89 1.46 0.45
C PRO A 133 -10.45 1.06 -0.94
N LEU A 134 -10.29 1.85 -2.02
CA LEU A 134 -11.15 1.71 -3.21
C LEU A 134 -10.51 1.99 -4.59
N THR A 135 -9.19 1.98 -4.78
CA THR A 135 -8.67 1.93 -6.17
C THR A 135 -8.58 0.49 -6.67
N PRO A 136 -8.92 0.20 -7.94
CA PRO A 136 -8.76 -1.13 -8.53
C PRO A 136 -7.32 -1.68 -8.41
N PHE A 137 -6.32 -0.79 -8.37
CA PHE A 137 -4.90 -1.14 -8.16
C PHE A 137 -4.60 -1.56 -6.71
N VAL A 138 -5.24 -0.93 -5.72
CA VAL A 138 -5.14 -1.32 -4.31
C VAL A 138 -5.89 -2.63 -4.03
N ASN A 139 -7.03 -2.87 -4.69
CA ASN A 139 -7.74 -4.16 -4.61
C ASN A 139 -6.97 -5.33 -5.23
N LEU A 140 -6.04 -5.06 -6.16
CA LEU A 140 -5.13 -6.08 -6.71
C LEU A 140 -3.96 -6.38 -5.78
N SER A 141 -3.61 -5.42 -4.91
CA SER A 141 -2.62 -5.61 -3.84
C SER A 141 -3.36 -6.16 -2.61
N ASP A 142 -3.77 -7.42 -2.71
CA ASP A 142 -4.19 -8.27 -1.60
C ASP A 142 -3.01 -8.46 -0.63
N LEU A 143 -2.63 -7.37 0.04
CA LEU A 143 -1.61 -7.31 1.08
C LEU A 143 -2.21 -7.96 2.32
N SER A 144 -2.32 -9.28 2.25
CA SER A 144 -2.48 -10.09 3.44
C SER A 144 -1.27 -9.83 4.33
N HIS A 145 -1.48 -9.19 5.49
CA HIS A 145 -0.44 -8.77 6.43
C HIS A 145 0.23 -9.98 7.11
N LEU A 146 1.02 -10.74 6.35
CA LEU A 146 1.70 -11.95 6.82
C LEU A 146 2.57 -11.70 8.05
N GLY A 147 3.13 -10.50 8.19
CA GLY A 147 3.82 -10.08 9.41
C GLY A 147 2.96 -10.30 10.67
N CYS A 148 1.70 -9.84 10.69
CA CYS A 148 0.78 -10.10 11.80
C CYS A 148 0.46 -11.59 11.96
N GLY A 149 0.39 -12.34 10.87
CA GLY A 149 0.24 -13.79 10.92
C GLY A 149 1.41 -14.47 11.63
N TYR A 150 2.64 -14.08 11.33
CA TYR A 150 3.84 -14.56 12.03
C TYR A 150 3.85 -14.15 13.51
N LEU A 151 3.53 -12.89 13.84
CA LEU A 151 3.44 -12.42 15.22
C LEU A 151 2.41 -13.22 16.03
N SER A 152 1.22 -13.45 15.47
CA SER A 152 0.19 -14.28 16.10
C SER A 152 0.66 -15.72 16.29
N ALA A 153 1.33 -16.30 15.29
CA ALA A 153 1.82 -17.66 15.36
C ALA A 153 2.86 -17.84 16.48
N VAL A 154 3.86 -16.97 16.59
CA VAL A 154 4.90 -17.08 17.65
C VAL A 154 4.34 -16.83 19.04
N LEU A 155 3.38 -15.91 19.19
CA LEU A 155 2.70 -15.68 20.47
C LEU A 155 1.86 -16.90 20.88
N LYS A 156 1.16 -17.53 19.92
CA LYS A 156 0.38 -18.75 20.18
C LYS A 156 1.26 -19.95 20.50
N ASP A 157 2.41 -20.08 19.84
CA ASP A 157 3.38 -21.13 20.11
C ASP A 157 3.98 -20.99 21.52
N ASP A 158 4.12 -19.74 22.02
CA ASP A 158 4.48 -19.46 23.42
C ASP A 158 3.30 -19.58 24.40
N GLY A 159 2.10 -19.96 23.94
CA GLY A 159 0.93 -20.23 24.78
C GLY A 159 0.05 -19.03 25.11
N PHE A 160 0.22 -17.87 24.45
CA PHE A 160 -0.67 -16.71 24.64
C PHE A 160 -1.98 -16.85 23.87
N LYS A 161 -3.06 -16.30 24.43
CA LYS A 161 -4.35 -16.17 23.72
C LYS A 161 -4.35 -14.92 22.85
N VAL A 162 -4.31 -15.11 21.52
CA VAL A 162 -4.18 -14.02 20.54
C VAL A 162 -5.36 -13.95 19.59
N LYS A 163 -5.83 -12.74 19.32
CA LYS A 163 -6.80 -12.43 18.25
C LYS A 163 -6.20 -11.42 17.27
N ILE A 164 -6.58 -11.52 16.00
CA ILE A 164 -6.21 -10.55 14.97
C ILE A 164 -7.49 -9.90 14.44
N TYR A 165 -7.50 -8.58 14.33
CA TYR A 165 -8.47 -7.82 13.56
C TYR A 165 -7.74 -7.14 12.41
N ASN A 166 -8.01 -7.61 11.18
CA ASN A 166 -7.45 -7.02 9.97
C ASN A 166 -8.43 -6.02 9.34
N PHE A 167 -8.17 -4.72 9.50
CA PHE A 167 -8.97 -3.66 8.90
C PHE A 167 -8.38 -3.10 7.61
N TRP A 168 -7.32 -3.68 7.05
CA TRP A 168 -6.61 -3.12 5.89
C TRP A 168 -7.55 -2.66 4.75
N ASN A 169 -8.50 -3.51 4.37
CA ASN A 169 -9.50 -3.27 3.34
C ASN A 169 -10.92 -3.01 3.92
N LYS A 170 -11.03 -2.60 5.18
CA LYS A 170 -12.31 -2.41 5.86
C LYS A 170 -12.34 -1.09 6.61
N GLU A 171 -13.51 -0.49 6.65
CA GLU A 171 -13.78 0.61 7.56
C GLU A 171 -13.68 0.12 9.02
N CYS A 172 -13.12 0.95 9.88
CA CYS A 172 -13.03 0.71 11.31
C CYS A 172 -13.63 1.91 12.05
N TYR A 173 -14.73 1.68 12.78
CA TYR A 173 -15.43 2.71 13.53
C TYR A 173 -15.03 2.67 15.01
N GLU A 174 -15.08 3.81 15.70
CA GLU A 174 -14.68 3.92 17.10
C GLU A 174 -15.53 3.00 17.98
N ALA A 175 -16.85 3.04 17.76
CA ALA A 175 -17.80 2.17 18.45
C ALA A 175 -17.49 0.68 18.25
N ASP A 176 -16.97 0.27 17.10
CA ASP A 176 -16.60 -1.13 16.88
C ASP A 176 -15.35 -1.51 17.66
N LEU A 177 -14.37 -0.62 17.77
CA LEU A 177 -13.19 -0.87 18.61
C LEU A 177 -13.52 -0.90 20.09
N ILE A 178 -14.36 0.02 20.57
CA ILE A 178 -14.84 -0.01 21.97
C ILE A 178 -15.53 -1.35 22.25
N LYS A 179 -16.34 -1.87 21.31
CA LYS A 179 -16.94 -3.21 21.43
C LYS A 179 -15.89 -4.32 21.43
N ILE A 180 -14.88 -4.25 20.56
CA ILE A 180 -13.78 -5.23 20.49
C ILE A 180 -12.98 -5.26 21.80
N ILE A 181 -12.59 -4.08 22.30
CA ILE A 181 -11.87 -3.92 23.56
C ILE A 181 -12.72 -4.39 24.74
N GLY A 182 -13.98 -3.97 24.81
CA GLY A 182 -14.90 -4.37 25.87
C GLY A 182 -15.20 -5.87 25.89
N ARG A 183 -15.24 -6.52 24.71
CA ARG A 183 -15.43 -7.97 24.58
C ARG A 183 -14.19 -8.74 25.01
N HIS A 184 -13.04 -8.44 24.40
CA HIS A 184 -11.84 -9.27 24.57
C HIS A 184 -11.01 -8.91 25.81
N ARG A 185 -11.17 -7.68 26.33
CA ARG A 185 -10.43 -7.13 27.48
C ARG A 185 -8.91 -7.39 27.41
N PRO A 186 -8.25 -7.03 26.29
CA PRO A 186 -6.84 -7.35 26.12
C PRO A 186 -5.98 -6.55 27.11
N ARG A 187 -4.90 -7.17 27.59
CA ARG A 187 -3.87 -6.45 28.37
C ARG A 187 -2.91 -5.69 27.48
N VAL A 188 -2.71 -6.21 26.27
CA VAL A 188 -1.79 -5.67 25.28
C VAL A 188 -2.46 -5.60 23.91
N VAL A 189 -2.31 -4.47 23.23
CA VAL A 189 -2.71 -4.29 21.83
C VAL A 189 -1.47 -4.00 20.99
N GLY A 190 -1.25 -4.82 19.95
CA GLY A 190 -0.21 -4.61 18.95
C GLY A 190 -0.78 -4.03 17.65
N LEU A 191 -0.20 -2.93 17.18
CA LEU A 191 -0.55 -2.25 15.93
C LEU A 191 0.58 -2.42 14.92
N THR A 192 0.29 -2.88 13.71
CA THR A 192 1.27 -2.91 12.61
C THR A 192 1.09 -1.72 11.69
N THR A 193 2.16 -0.97 11.43
CA THR A 193 2.09 0.26 10.62
C THR A 193 3.15 0.29 9.52
N MET A 194 2.66 0.52 8.31
CA MET A 194 3.42 1.07 7.20
C MET A 194 3.14 2.58 7.14
N THR A 195 3.84 3.32 6.29
CA THR A 195 3.66 4.78 6.22
C THR A 195 2.23 5.17 5.88
N GLU A 196 1.59 4.42 4.99
CA GLU A 196 0.22 4.70 4.53
C GLU A 196 -0.82 4.60 5.65
N ASN A 197 -0.72 3.61 6.54
CA ASN A 197 -1.72 3.39 7.60
C ASN A 197 -1.25 3.87 8.99
N TYR A 198 -0.13 4.60 9.06
CA TYR A 198 0.46 5.06 10.31
C TYR A 198 -0.49 5.97 11.10
N GLU A 199 -1.04 7.01 10.46
CA GLU A 199 -1.93 7.96 11.15
C GLU A 199 -3.22 7.27 11.64
N ASN A 200 -3.73 6.29 10.87
CA ASN A 200 -4.85 5.45 11.30
C ASN A 200 -4.48 4.61 12.53
N GLY A 201 -3.27 4.06 12.58
CA GLY A 201 -2.75 3.37 13.77
C GLY A 201 -2.63 4.29 14.98
N VAL A 202 -2.18 5.53 14.81
CA VAL A 202 -2.06 6.52 15.90
C VAL A 202 -3.42 6.82 16.51
N LEU A 203 -4.46 6.92 15.71
CA LEU A 203 -5.80 7.20 16.22
C LEU A 203 -6.41 5.96 16.88
N ILE A 204 -6.15 4.75 16.36
CA ILE A 204 -6.49 3.51 17.06
C ILE A 204 -5.86 3.47 18.44
N ALA A 205 -4.59 3.84 18.56
CA ALA A 205 -3.95 3.94 19.86
C ALA A 205 -4.66 4.93 20.80
N ARG A 206 -5.10 6.10 20.30
CA ARG A 206 -5.85 7.08 21.11
C ARG A 206 -7.17 6.52 21.63
N VAL A 207 -7.99 5.98 20.74
CA VAL A 207 -9.29 5.38 21.11
C VAL A 207 -9.12 4.28 22.16
N ILE A 208 -8.11 3.41 21.98
CA ILE A 208 -7.83 2.34 22.95
C ILE A 208 -7.47 2.93 24.32
N LYS A 209 -6.58 3.93 24.37
CA LYS A 209 -6.11 4.53 25.64
C LYS A 209 -7.18 5.39 26.31
N GLU A 210 -8.10 5.97 25.55
CA GLU A 210 -9.28 6.66 26.08
C GLU A 210 -10.32 5.69 26.64
N ALA A 211 -10.51 4.54 25.98
CA ALA A 211 -11.40 3.49 26.47
C ALA A 211 -10.86 2.80 27.73
N ASP A 212 -9.56 2.49 27.76
CA ASP A 212 -8.87 1.92 28.91
C ASP A 212 -7.37 2.30 28.90
N PRO A 213 -6.93 3.23 29.76
CA PRO A 213 -5.54 3.66 29.81
C PRO A 213 -4.57 2.59 30.34
N SER A 214 -5.08 1.52 30.97
CA SER A 214 -4.27 0.41 31.49
C SER A 214 -3.79 -0.55 30.39
N ILE A 215 -4.43 -0.51 29.22
CA ILE A 215 -4.01 -1.30 28.06
C ILE A 215 -2.66 -0.78 27.54
N ILE A 216 -1.74 -1.71 27.34
CA ILE A 216 -0.43 -1.41 26.77
C ILE A 216 -0.55 -1.46 25.25
N VAL A 217 -0.26 -0.34 24.60
CA VAL A 217 -0.28 -0.22 23.14
C VAL A 217 1.16 -0.28 22.61
N ILE A 218 1.43 -1.33 21.84
CA ILE A 218 2.68 -1.54 21.12
C ILE A 218 2.43 -1.22 19.65
N MET A 219 3.23 -0.35 19.04
CA MET A 219 3.21 -0.13 17.60
C MET A 219 4.51 -0.64 16.98
N GLY A 220 4.39 -1.43 15.91
CA GLY A 220 5.52 -1.95 15.15
C GLY A 220 5.32 -1.79 13.64
N GLY A 221 6.29 -2.28 12.88
CA GLY A 221 6.27 -2.24 11.42
C GLY A 221 7.27 -1.23 10.83
N PRO A 222 7.33 -1.14 9.50
CA PRO A 222 8.37 -0.39 8.80
C PRO A 222 8.41 1.10 9.15
N HIS A 223 7.25 1.75 9.33
CA HIS A 223 7.21 3.19 9.56
C HIS A 223 7.89 3.56 10.89
N VAL A 224 7.36 3.02 11.99
CA VAL A 224 7.83 3.34 13.35
C VAL A 224 9.21 2.77 13.66
N THR A 225 9.72 1.83 12.87
CA THR A 225 11.12 1.39 12.95
C THR A 225 12.09 2.56 12.76
N PHE A 226 11.73 3.53 11.92
CA PHE A 226 12.57 4.69 11.59
C PHE A 226 12.09 6.01 12.20
N THR A 227 10.87 6.05 12.76
CA THR A 227 10.28 7.25 13.38
C THR A 227 10.01 7.09 14.88
N ASP A 228 10.61 6.09 15.53
CA ASP A 228 10.35 5.67 16.91
C ASP A 228 10.23 6.81 17.93
N ARG A 229 11.23 7.69 18.01
CA ARG A 229 11.22 8.84 18.91
C ARG A 229 10.08 9.80 18.58
N GLN A 230 9.96 10.17 17.31
CA GLN A 230 8.95 11.12 16.84
C GLN A 230 7.53 10.60 17.13
N THR A 231 7.30 9.30 16.92
CA THR A 231 6.02 8.66 17.23
C THR A 231 5.74 8.68 18.72
N LEU A 232 6.69 8.28 19.57
CA LEU A 232 6.48 8.29 21.02
C LEU A 232 6.29 9.70 21.59
N GLU A 233 6.90 10.73 21.03
CA GLU A 233 6.73 12.10 21.51
C GLU A 233 5.34 12.68 21.18
N ARG A 234 4.67 12.18 20.15
CA ARG A 234 3.45 12.78 19.59
C ARG A 234 2.17 11.97 19.79
N THR A 235 2.26 10.79 20.41
CA THR A 235 1.17 9.81 20.44
C THR A 235 1.07 9.14 21.81
N PRO A 236 -0.09 8.56 22.16
CA PRO A 236 -0.26 7.86 23.44
C PRO A 236 0.28 6.42 23.42
N ILE A 237 0.99 6.01 22.36
CA ILE A 237 1.57 4.68 22.21
C ILE A 237 2.61 4.45 23.30
N ASP A 238 2.57 3.31 23.98
CA ASP A 238 3.45 3.03 25.11
C ASP A 238 4.84 2.54 24.63
N ILE A 239 4.87 1.70 23.59
CA ILE A 239 6.09 1.06 23.08
C ILE A 239 6.12 1.04 21.56
N ILE A 240 7.30 1.28 21.00
CA ILE A 240 7.63 1.00 19.61
C ILE A 240 8.47 -0.26 19.52
N ALA A 241 8.02 -1.23 18.73
CA ALA A 241 8.80 -2.40 18.34
C ALA A 241 9.44 -2.18 16.96
N ARG A 242 10.77 -2.14 16.91
CA ARG A 242 11.56 -1.85 15.71
C ARG A 242 12.08 -3.11 15.04
N GLY A 243 12.18 -3.09 13.72
CA GLY A 243 12.75 -4.18 12.93
C GLY A 243 11.84 -5.41 12.89
N GLU A 244 12.43 -6.60 13.00
CA GLU A 244 11.70 -7.87 13.02
C GLU A 244 11.06 -8.10 14.40
N GLY A 245 9.74 -8.29 14.40
CA GLY A 245 8.93 -8.23 15.61
C GLY A 245 8.72 -9.56 16.32
N GLU A 246 9.03 -10.70 15.70
CA GLU A 246 8.62 -12.03 16.18
C GLU A 246 9.16 -12.33 17.58
N GLN A 247 10.46 -12.13 17.81
CA GLN A 247 11.01 -12.38 19.13
C GLN A 247 10.72 -11.25 20.12
N THR A 248 10.69 -10.01 19.62
CA THR A 248 10.39 -8.82 20.41
C THR A 248 8.96 -8.86 20.98
N ILE A 249 7.98 -9.34 20.21
CA ILE A 249 6.59 -9.40 20.66
C ILE A 249 6.39 -10.46 21.75
N ILE A 250 7.12 -11.58 21.68
CA ILE A 250 7.11 -12.62 22.74
C ILE A 250 7.65 -12.04 24.04
N ASP A 251 8.81 -11.37 23.99
CA ASP A 251 9.44 -10.79 25.18
C ASP A 251 8.52 -9.71 25.80
N LEU A 252 7.87 -8.88 24.97
CA LEU A 252 6.89 -7.89 25.43
C LEU A 252 5.65 -8.55 26.04
N ALA A 253 5.12 -9.62 25.44
CA ALA A 253 3.98 -10.36 25.97
C ALA A 253 4.31 -11.01 27.32
N ARG A 254 5.45 -11.68 27.44
CA ARG A 254 5.94 -12.27 28.70
C ARG A 254 6.09 -11.22 29.79
N TYR A 255 6.64 -10.05 29.47
CA TYR A 255 6.75 -8.95 30.42
C TYR A 255 5.37 -8.41 30.87
N PHE A 256 4.52 -7.99 29.93
CA PHE A 256 3.26 -7.31 30.28
C PHE A 256 2.15 -8.24 30.75
N ILE A 257 2.17 -9.52 30.37
CA ILE A 257 1.12 -10.49 30.69
C ILE A 257 1.56 -11.40 31.85
N ARG A 258 2.78 -11.94 31.81
CA ARG A 258 3.27 -12.89 32.84
C ARG A 258 4.12 -12.24 33.93
N GLY A 259 4.59 -11.01 33.74
CA GLY A 259 5.50 -10.34 34.67
C GLY A 259 6.92 -10.89 34.63
N GLU A 260 7.33 -11.43 33.47
CA GLU A 260 8.64 -12.06 33.29
C GLU A 260 9.66 -11.09 32.67
N GLY A 261 10.88 -11.09 33.19
CA GLY A 261 11.98 -10.28 32.66
C GLY A 261 11.92 -8.80 33.03
N SER A 262 12.62 -7.96 32.26
CA SER A 262 12.61 -6.50 32.46
C SER A 262 12.63 -5.77 31.12
N LEU A 263 11.97 -4.61 31.09
CA LEU A 263 11.80 -3.84 29.87
C LEU A 263 13.14 -3.31 29.33
N GLU A 264 14.12 -3.01 30.19
CA GLU A 264 15.45 -2.54 29.75
C GLU A 264 16.24 -3.60 28.97
N ASN A 265 15.91 -4.87 29.16
CA ASN A 265 16.62 -6.00 28.57
C ASN A 265 16.00 -6.53 27.27
N ILE A 266 14.87 -5.96 26.83
CA ILE A 266 14.23 -6.36 25.57
C ILE A 266 14.88 -5.59 24.41
N PRO A 267 15.69 -6.19 23.53
CA PRO A 267 16.25 -5.46 22.40
C PRO A 267 15.19 -5.17 21.35
N GLY A 268 15.42 -4.11 20.56
CA GLY A 268 14.56 -3.70 19.47
C GLY A 268 13.35 -2.86 19.88
N ILE A 269 13.29 -2.33 21.11
CA ILE A 269 12.17 -1.48 21.55
C ILE A 269 12.59 -0.06 21.90
N SER A 270 11.68 0.89 21.67
CA SER A 270 11.73 2.25 22.23
C SER A 270 10.49 2.46 23.08
N TYR A 271 10.62 3.17 24.21
CA TYR A 271 9.51 3.44 25.11
C TYR A 271 9.77 4.70 25.93
N ARG A 272 8.74 5.19 26.63
CA ARG A 272 8.87 6.29 27.59
C ARG A 272 8.96 5.73 29.02
N ASN A 273 9.86 6.27 29.83
CA ASN A 273 9.83 6.11 31.28
C ASN A 273 9.67 7.48 31.96
N GLY A 274 9.56 7.51 33.29
CA GLY A 274 9.44 8.76 34.05
C GLY A 274 10.57 9.78 33.83
N ASN A 275 11.68 9.39 33.19
CA ASN A 275 12.84 10.22 32.90
C ASN A 275 12.99 10.58 31.40
N GLY A 276 12.04 10.18 30.54
CA GLY A 276 12.02 10.52 29.12
C GLY A 276 12.06 9.31 28.17
N PHE A 277 12.69 9.51 27.01
CA PHE A 277 12.76 8.51 25.93
C PHE A 277 13.89 7.50 26.17
N ILE A 278 13.56 6.20 26.17
CA ILE A 278 14.51 5.10 26.19
C ILE A 278 14.48 4.38 24.83
N ARG A 279 15.68 4.11 24.30
CA ARG A 279 15.89 3.30 23.09
C ARG A 279 16.85 2.17 23.42
N ASN A 280 16.34 0.96 23.59
CA ASN A 280 17.17 -0.23 23.80
C ASN A 280 17.99 -0.53 22.52
N PRO A 281 19.09 -1.29 22.59
CA PRO A 281 19.85 -1.71 21.42
C PRO A 281 18.96 -2.39 20.37
N ASP A 282 19.30 -2.24 19.10
CA ASP A 282 18.56 -2.90 18.02
C ASP A 282 18.72 -4.42 18.10
N ARG A 283 17.63 -5.16 17.85
CA ARG A 283 17.67 -6.62 17.81
C ARG A 283 18.35 -7.07 16.51
N PRO A 284 19.28 -8.04 16.55
CA PRO A 284 19.82 -8.65 15.34
C PRO A 284 18.71 -9.26 14.49
N PHE A 285 18.87 -9.20 13.17
CA PHE A 285 18.00 -9.90 12.24
C PHE A 285 17.95 -11.41 12.54
N ILE A 286 16.77 -12.00 12.39
CA ILE A 286 16.55 -13.44 12.48
C ILE A 286 17.39 -14.10 11.39
N ALA A 287 18.43 -14.84 11.80
CA ALA A 287 19.39 -15.44 10.88
C ALA A 287 18.78 -16.63 10.13
N ASP A 288 18.07 -17.50 10.87
CA ASP A 288 17.38 -18.66 10.34
C ASP A 288 15.87 -18.44 10.38
N LEU A 289 15.29 -18.17 9.22
CA LEU A 289 13.86 -17.94 9.06
C LEU A 289 13.01 -19.21 9.27
N ASP A 290 13.62 -20.38 9.22
CA ASP A 290 12.93 -21.66 9.39
C ASP A 290 12.65 -21.98 10.87
N THR A 291 13.23 -21.21 11.80
CA THR A 291 12.89 -21.24 13.23
C THR A 291 11.49 -20.66 13.52
N LEU A 292 10.92 -19.90 12.58
CA LEU A 292 9.61 -19.30 12.73
C LEU A 292 8.50 -20.31 12.39
N PRO A 293 7.41 -20.35 13.18
CA PRO A 293 6.25 -21.16 12.84
C PRO A 293 5.57 -20.63 11.57
N PHE A 294 4.73 -21.47 10.95
CA PHE A 294 3.89 -21.02 9.86
C PHE A 294 2.91 -19.93 10.33
N PRO A 295 2.65 -18.90 9.51
CA PRO A 295 1.86 -17.75 9.92
C PRO A 295 0.40 -18.13 10.20
N ASP A 296 -0.21 -17.49 11.18
CA ASP A 296 -1.64 -17.58 11.44
C ASP A 296 -2.44 -16.88 10.33
N ARG A 297 -2.86 -17.69 9.36
CA ARG A 297 -3.59 -17.22 8.17
C ARG A 297 -5.05 -16.90 8.43
N LYS A 298 -5.67 -17.56 9.42
CA LYS A 298 -7.10 -17.38 9.70
C LYS A 298 -7.38 -15.96 10.18
N GLY A 299 -6.50 -15.41 11.01
CA GLY A 299 -6.68 -14.05 11.56
C GLY A 299 -6.40 -12.91 10.58
N ILE A 300 -5.63 -13.15 9.51
CA ILE A 300 -5.28 -12.12 8.52
C ILE A 300 -6.14 -12.15 7.25
N ARG A 301 -6.86 -13.27 7.00
CA ARG A 301 -7.72 -13.43 5.81
C ARG A 301 -8.92 -12.47 5.90
N THR A 302 -9.19 -11.76 4.80
CA THR A 302 -10.37 -10.91 4.63
C THR A 302 -11.25 -11.46 3.50
N GLU A 303 -12.49 -10.97 3.33
CA GLU A 303 -13.32 -11.32 2.16
C GLU A 303 -12.69 -10.89 0.82
N TYR A 304 -11.69 -10.01 0.85
CA TYR A 304 -10.93 -9.56 -0.32
C TYR A 304 -9.69 -10.40 -0.58
N THR A 305 -9.37 -11.36 0.29
CA THR A 305 -8.23 -12.24 0.10
C THR A 305 -8.51 -13.25 -1.02
N ARG A 306 -7.86 -13.06 -2.16
CA ARG A 306 -8.01 -13.84 -3.40
C ARG A 306 -6.77 -14.67 -3.70
N SER A 307 -5.61 -14.22 -3.23
CA SER A 307 -4.33 -14.93 -3.38
C SER A 307 -3.94 -15.67 -2.11
N PHE A 308 -3.09 -16.68 -2.25
CA PHE A 308 -2.37 -17.29 -1.14
C PHE A 308 -0.99 -16.62 -1.02
N PRO A 309 -0.81 -15.67 -0.08
CA PRO A 309 0.44 -14.93 0.08
C PRO A 309 1.50 -15.85 0.71
N VAL A 310 2.76 -15.76 0.29
CA VAL A 310 3.87 -16.52 0.86
C VAL A 310 5.10 -15.63 0.96
N ILE A 311 5.71 -15.57 2.15
CA ILE A 311 7.06 -15.04 2.32
C ILE A 311 8.01 -16.23 2.34
N SER A 312 8.78 -16.36 1.27
CA SER A 312 9.77 -17.41 1.09
C SER A 312 11.18 -16.88 1.43
N SER A 313 11.41 -15.59 1.32
CA SER A 313 12.65 -14.91 1.72
C SER A 313 12.35 -13.53 2.29
N ARG A 314 13.31 -12.95 3.04
CA ARG A 314 13.24 -11.59 3.55
C ARG A 314 14.44 -10.78 3.05
N GLY A 315 14.15 -9.56 2.60
CA GLY A 315 15.14 -8.59 2.16
C GLY A 315 15.53 -8.71 0.71
N CYS A 316 16.28 -7.72 0.24
CA CYS A 316 16.78 -7.63 -1.12
C CYS A 316 18.26 -7.20 -1.05
N PRO A 317 19.19 -7.82 -1.80
CA PRO A 317 20.61 -7.51 -1.71
C PRO A 317 21.00 -6.20 -2.44
N HIS A 318 20.03 -5.46 -2.97
CA HIS A 318 20.27 -4.26 -3.78
C HIS A 318 20.15 -2.98 -2.93
N LEU A 319 20.92 -1.96 -3.34
CA LEU A 319 21.16 -0.73 -2.58
C LEU A 319 20.44 0.48 -3.21
N CYS A 320 19.23 0.27 -3.75
CA CYS A 320 18.47 1.34 -4.41
C CYS A 320 18.12 2.43 -3.39
N HIS A 321 18.48 3.69 -3.67
CA HIS A 321 18.46 4.76 -2.66
C HIS A 321 17.07 5.08 -2.10
N PHE A 322 16.01 4.89 -2.90
CA PHE A 322 14.62 5.18 -2.53
C PHE A 322 13.90 3.99 -1.84
N CYS A 323 14.51 2.81 -1.77
CA CYS A 323 13.78 1.58 -1.47
C CYS A 323 13.69 1.29 0.04
N ALA A 324 12.47 1.24 0.57
CA ALA A 324 12.21 0.91 1.98
C ALA A 324 12.53 -0.54 2.34
N ALA A 325 12.37 -1.48 1.40
CA ALA A 325 12.72 -2.89 1.61
C ALA A 325 14.23 -3.08 1.91
N GLY A 326 15.08 -2.35 1.18
CA GLY A 326 16.53 -2.34 1.42
C GLY A 326 16.88 -1.77 2.79
N ALA A 327 16.22 -0.68 3.19
CA ALA A 327 16.40 -0.08 4.52
C ALA A 327 15.97 -1.03 5.65
N MET A 328 14.79 -1.65 5.55
CA MET A 328 14.25 -2.56 6.56
C MET A 328 15.07 -3.84 6.72
N SER A 329 15.63 -4.36 5.63
CA SER A 329 16.39 -5.61 5.64
C SER A 329 17.90 -5.43 5.84
N GLY A 330 18.37 -4.18 5.92
CA GLY A 330 19.81 -3.86 5.87
C GLY A 330 20.48 -4.40 4.60
N CYS A 331 19.72 -4.49 3.50
CA CYS A 331 20.12 -5.07 2.22
C CYS A 331 20.65 -6.52 2.32
N ARG A 332 20.12 -7.30 3.27
CA ARG A 332 20.47 -8.72 3.45
C ARG A 332 19.36 -9.61 2.93
N TYR A 333 19.73 -10.56 2.08
CA TYR A 333 18.82 -11.59 1.58
C TYR A 333 18.89 -12.84 2.46
N ARG A 334 17.80 -13.17 3.15
CA ARG A 334 17.69 -14.35 4.02
C ARG A 334 16.57 -15.24 3.52
N LYS A 335 16.81 -16.54 3.48
CA LYS A 335 15.96 -17.50 2.76
C LYS A 335 15.44 -18.58 3.69
N ARG A 336 14.20 -18.99 3.45
CA ARG A 336 13.61 -20.21 4.01
C ARG A 336 13.99 -21.43 3.20
N ASN A 337 13.99 -22.58 3.85
CA ASN A 337 14.13 -23.89 3.24
C ASN A 337 12.99 -24.13 2.22
N PRO A 338 13.29 -24.43 0.94
CA PRO A 338 12.29 -24.67 -0.10
C PRO A 338 11.24 -25.72 0.29
N GLU A 339 11.64 -26.80 0.95
CA GLU A 339 10.76 -27.86 1.38
C GLU A 339 9.72 -27.36 2.39
N LEU A 340 10.11 -26.48 3.33
CA LEU A 340 9.19 -25.87 4.30
C LEU A 340 8.25 -24.85 3.66
N VAL A 341 8.72 -24.10 2.66
CA VAL A 341 7.87 -23.19 1.87
C VAL A 341 6.78 -23.99 1.16
N VAL A 342 7.13 -25.10 0.52
CA VAL A 342 6.14 -25.94 -0.18
C VAL A 342 5.21 -26.65 0.80
N GLU A 343 5.71 -27.07 1.96
CA GLU A 343 4.87 -27.64 3.01
C GLU A 343 3.82 -26.64 3.52
N GLU A 344 4.20 -25.38 3.71
CA GLU A 344 3.26 -24.32 4.09
C GLU A 344 2.16 -24.12 3.05
N ILE A 345 2.54 -24.04 1.76
CA ILE A 345 1.58 -23.92 0.65
C ILE A 345 0.63 -25.12 0.69
N LYS A 346 1.17 -26.34 0.71
CA LYS A 346 0.37 -27.57 0.72
C LYS A 346 -0.61 -27.63 1.89
N ARG A 347 -0.21 -27.17 3.07
CA ARG A 347 -1.00 -27.27 4.30
C ARG A 347 -2.17 -26.29 4.36
N PHE A 348 -2.03 -25.11 3.76
CA PHE A 348 -2.98 -24.00 3.99
C PHE A 348 -3.61 -23.42 2.74
N ILE A 349 -3.17 -23.81 1.55
CA ILE A 349 -3.82 -23.37 0.32
C ILE A 349 -5.26 -23.92 0.31
N GLY A 350 -6.24 -23.02 0.25
CA GLY A 350 -7.65 -23.40 0.20
C GLY A 350 -8.03 -24.00 -1.16
N ASP A 351 -9.08 -24.82 -1.20
CA ASP A 351 -9.62 -25.38 -2.44
C ASP A 351 -10.04 -24.28 -3.45
N ASP A 352 -10.39 -23.10 -2.94
CA ASP A 352 -10.75 -21.89 -3.69
C ASP A 352 -9.54 -21.03 -4.09
N GLN A 353 -8.35 -21.25 -3.51
CA GLN A 353 -7.15 -20.45 -3.74
C GLN A 353 -6.19 -21.17 -4.70
N LYS A 354 -6.29 -20.90 -6.00
CA LYS A 354 -5.37 -21.49 -7.02
C LYS A 354 -4.20 -20.57 -7.40
N PHE A 355 -4.07 -19.44 -6.71
CA PHE A 355 -3.12 -18.39 -7.04
C PHE A 355 -2.21 -18.07 -5.85
N VAL A 356 -0.91 -18.23 -6.01
CA VAL A 356 0.10 -17.91 -4.99
C VAL A 356 0.76 -16.58 -5.31
N PHE A 357 0.86 -15.69 -4.32
CA PHE A 357 1.66 -14.48 -4.41
C PHE A 357 2.90 -14.60 -3.52
N PHE A 358 4.07 -14.71 -4.12
CA PHE A 358 5.34 -14.65 -3.38
C PHE A 358 5.64 -13.18 -3.05
N GLN A 359 5.46 -12.81 -1.79
CA GLN A 359 5.66 -11.45 -1.25
C GLN A 359 7.12 -11.17 -0.89
N ASP A 360 8.06 -11.88 -1.52
CA ASP A 360 9.49 -11.65 -1.35
C ASP A 360 9.87 -10.32 -2.00
N ASP A 361 10.71 -9.50 -1.35
CA ASP A 361 11.21 -8.23 -1.93
C ASP A 361 11.95 -8.44 -3.28
N ASN A 362 12.46 -9.66 -3.51
CA ASN A 362 13.00 -10.12 -4.79
C ASN A 362 13.05 -11.65 -4.81
N PHE A 363 11.96 -12.29 -5.23
CA PHE A 363 11.84 -13.76 -5.28
C PHE A 363 12.93 -14.41 -6.15
N THR A 364 13.38 -13.72 -7.19
CA THR A 364 14.35 -14.24 -8.18
C THR A 364 15.81 -13.91 -7.86
N ALA A 365 16.10 -13.29 -6.70
CA ALA A 365 17.46 -12.98 -6.26
C ALA A 365 18.36 -14.23 -6.29
N ASP A 366 17.83 -15.36 -5.84
CA ASP A 366 18.46 -16.69 -5.90
C ASP A 366 17.64 -17.62 -6.82
N ALA A 367 18.04 -17.69 -8.09
CA ALA A 367 17.32 -18.45 -9.12
C ALA A 367 17.36 -19.97 -8.87
N GLY A 368 18.45 -20.49 -8.32
CA GLY A 368 18.56 -21.92 -7.99
C GLY A 368 17.58 -22.30 -6.89
N ARG A 369 17.48 -21.48 -5.84
CA ARG A 369 16.47 -21.65 -4.79
C ARG A 369 15.04 -21.55 -5.33
N MET A 370 14.77 -20.54 -6.14
CA MET A 370 13.46 -20.34 -6.77
C MET A 370 13.04 -21.59 -7.54
N PHE A 371 13.89 -22.12 -8.42
CA PHE A 371 13.58 -23.34 -9.15
C PHE A 371 13.40 -24.55 -8.24
N LYS A 372 14.21 -24.69 -7.18
CA LYS A 372 14.02 -25.76 -6.20
C LYS A 372 12.62 -25.73 -5.57
N ILE A 373 12.10 -24.56 -5.21
CA ILE A 373 10.71 -24.41 -4.69
C ILE A 373 9.71 -24.91 -5.73
N LEU A 374 9.80 -24.37 -6.95
CA LEU A 374 8.84 -24.65 -8.01
C LEU A 374 8.87 -26.13 -8.46
N GLU A 375 10.04 -26.74 -8.48
CA GLU A 375 10.22 -28.17 -8.79
C GLU A 375 9.64 -29.06 -7.69
N ILE A 376 9.84 -28.73 -6.41
CA ILE A 376 9.21 -29.47 -5.30
C ILE A 376 7.68 -29.34 -5.37
N MET A 377 7.15 -28.16 -5.70
CA MET A 377 5.70 -27.97 -5.91
C MET A 377 5.18 -28.90 -7.01
N LYS A 378 5.87 -28.94 -8.16
CA LYS A 378 5.52 -29.84 -9.26
C LYS A 378 5.59 -31.32 -8.86
N LEU A 379 6.64 -31.73 -8.16
CA LEU A 379 6.82 -33.12 -7.68
C LEU A 379 5.75 -33.55 -6.66
N ARG A 380 5.13 -32.60 -5.97
CA ARG A 380 4.06 -32.83 -4.99
C ARG A 380 2.66 -32.56 -5.55
N ASP A 381 2.53 -32.44 -6.88
CA ASP A 381 1.28 -32.17 -7.60
C ASP A 381 0.55 -30.90 -7.13
N ILE A 382 1.30 -29.89 -6.66
CA ILE A 382 0.77 -28.59 -6.24
C ILE A 382 0.64 -27.71 -7.49
N ASN A 383 -0.51 -27.85 -8.15
CA ASN A 383 -0.83 -27.14 -9.39
C ASN A 383 -1.44 -25.77 -9.10
N VAL A 384 -0.56 -24.78 -8.91
CA VAL A 384 -0.95 -23.39 -8.67
C VAL A 384 -0.37 -22.48 -9.74
N THR A 385 -1.09 -21.40 -10.00
CA THR A 385 -0.54 -20.26 -10.72
C THR A 385 0.13 -19.32 -9.73
N TRP A 386 1.21 -18.64 -10.10
CA TRP A 386 1.89 -17.73 -9.19
C TRP A 386 2.35 -16.41 -9.82
N THR A 387 2.55 -15.42 -8.97
CA THR A 387 3.19 -14.13 -9.27
C THR A 387 4.21 -13.78 -8.20
N ALA A 388 5.16 -12.93 -8.54
CA ALA A 388 6.21 -12.47 -7.65
C ALA A 388 6.81 -11.14 -8.13
N GLU A 389 7.53 -10.47 -7.22
CA GLU A 389 8.43 -9.38 -7.57
C GLU A 389 9.79 -9.91 -8.03
N SER A 390 10.35 -9.26 -9.04
CA SER A 390 11.58 -9.68 -9.70
C SER A 390 12.37 -8.49 -10.22
N ARG A 391 13.65 -8.72 -10.47
CA ARG A 391 14.49 -7.81 -11.26
C ARG A 391 14.61 -8.34 -12.67
N VAL A 392 14.53 -7.44 -13.64
CA VAL A 392 14.65 -7.72 -15.07
C VAL A 392 15.95 -8.46 -15.42
N THR A 393 17.02 -8.24 -14.65
CA THR A 393 18.34 -8.87 -14.81
C THR A 393 18.33 -10.38 -14.59
N ILE A 394 17.22 -10.96 -14.13
CA ILE A 394 17.06 -12.42 -14.07
C ILE A 394 17.24 -13.07 -15.45
N ALA A 395 16.91 -12.36 -16.52
CA ALA A 395 17.09 -12.78 -17.91
C ALA A 395 18.57 -13.04 -18.28
N GLU A 396 19.52 -12.46 -17.54
CA GLU A 396 20.95 -12.64 -17.78
C GLU A 396 21.48 -13.96 -17.21
N LYS A 397 20.76 -14.59 -16.27
CA LYS A 397 21.21 -15.84 -15.65
C LYS A 397 21.05 -17.04 -16.57
N ASP A 398 20.02 -17.04 -17.41
CA ASP A 398 19.72 -18.10 -18.37
C ASP A 398 18.73 -17.58 -19.43
N PRO A 399 19.02 -17.69 -20.74
CA PRO A 399 18.10 -17.33 -21.81
C PRO A 399 16.74 -18.04 -21.76
N GLY A 400 16.67 -19.27 -21.24
CA GLY A 400 15.44 -20.06 -21.14
C GLY A 400 14.64 -19.83 -19.84
N ILE A 401 15.08 -18.92 -18.96
CA ILE A 401 14.61 -18.84 -17.58
C ILE A 401 13.10 -18.59 -17.48
N PHE A 402 12.57 -17.69 -18.30
CA PHE A 402 11.14 -17.35 -18.31
C PHE A 402 10.28 -18.49 -18.88
N GLY A 403 10.77 -19.22 -19.89
CA GLY A 403 10.07 -20.41 -20.39
C GLY A 403 9.94 -21.49 -19.31
N ARG A 404 11.00 -21.70 -18.52
CA ARG A 404 10.97 -22.63 -17.38
C ARG A 404 10.02 -22.16 -16.28
N MET A 405 10.05 -20.86 -15.93
CA MET A 405 9.10 -20.27 -14.98
C MET A 405 7.65 -20.46 -15.45
N LYS A 406 7.36 -20.22 -16.73
CA LYS A 406 6.03 -20.39 -17.32
C LYS A 406 5.55 -21.84 -17.21
N ALA A 407 6.42 -22.78 -17.56
CA ALA A 407 6.14 -24.22 -17.46
C ALA A 407 5.88 -24.69 -16.01
N LEU A 408 6.27 -23.88 -15.02
CA LEU A 408 6.06 -24.10 -13.60
C LEU A 408 4.99 -23.16 -13.01
N GLY A 409 4.09 -22.62 -13.83
CA GLY A 409 2.91 -21.89 -13.37
C GLY A 409 3.07 -20.37 -13.19
N CYS A 410 4.19 -19.79 -13.63
CA CYS A 410 4.35 -18.33 -13.57
C CYS A 410 3.33 -17.63 -14.47
N TYR A 411 2.54 -16.73 -13.89
CA TYR A 411 1.56 -15.94 -14.64
C TYR A 411 2.05 -14.53 -14.93
N ALA A 412 2.56 -13.85 -13.91
CA ALA A 412 3.04 -12.49 -14.02
C ALA A 412 4.30 -12.29 -13.18
N LEU A 413 5.12 -11.32 -13.58
CA LEU A 413 6.26 -10.84 -12.79
C LEU A 413 6.22 -9.32 -12.74
N GLN A 414 6.37 -8.78 -11.53
CA GLN A 414 6.55 -7.35 -11.35
C GLN A 414 8.03 -7.00 -11.45
N PHE A 415 8.37 -6.12 -12.40
CA PHE A 415 9.71 -5.59 -12.58
C PHE A 415 9.76 -4.12 -12.17
N GLY A 416 10.62 -3.82 -11.19
CA GLY A 416 10.96 -2.43 -10.87
C GLY A 416 11.86 -1.83 -11.95
N ILE A 417 11.27 -1.07 -12.87
CA ILE A 417 11.96 -0.40 -13.98
C ILE A 417 12.44 0.99 -13.55
N GLU A 418 11.60 1.69 -12.80
CA GLU A 418 11.81 3.03 -12.22
C GLU A 418 11.88 4.17 -13.23
N SER A 419 12.79 4.14 -14.20
CA SER A 419 13.01 5.25 -15.14
C SER A 419 13.40 4.76 -16.55
N GLY A 420 13.06 5.58 -17.56
CA GLY A 420 13.54 5.44 -18.93
C GLY A 420 14.81 6.23 -19.23
N SER A 421 15.47 6.81 -18.22
CA SER A 421 16.76 7.47 -18.35
C SER A 421 17.85 6.70 -17.61
N GLN A 422 18.92 6.34 -18.32
CA GLN A 422 20.06 5.64 -17.72
C GLN A 422 20.72 6.46 -16.60
N GLU A 423 20.85 7.77 -16.80
CA GLU A 423 21.42 8.68 -15.80
C GLU A 423 20.63 8.62 -14.48
N ILE A 424 19.31 8.60 -14.56
CA ILE A 424 18.43 8.52 -13.38
C ILE A 424 18.53 7.17 -12.70
N LEU A 425 18.55 6.08 -13.47
CA LEU A 425 18.76 4.72 -12.95
C LEU A 425 20.08 4.60 -12.18
N ASP A 426 21.15 5.20 -12.71
CA ASP A 426 22.46 5.23 -12.07
C ASP A 426 22.44 6.11 -10.82
N ARG A 427 21.80 7.28 -10.90
CA ARG A 427 21.66 8.24 -9.79
C ARG A 427 20.98 7.65 -8.56
N VAL A 428 19.97 6.81 -8.76
CA VAL A 428 19.26 6.13 -7.67
C VAL A 428 19.85 4.77 -7.32
N ASN A 429 21.00 4.44 -7.90
CA ASN A 429 21.73 3.18 -7.70
C ASN A 429 20.85 1.96 -8.00
N LYS A 430 20.03 2.05 -9.05
CA LYS A 430 19.20 0.94 -9.51
C LYS A 430 20.06 -0.18 -10.07
N ARG A 431 21.18 0.14 -10.74
CA ARG A 431 22.13 -0.82 -11.34
C ARG A 431 21.47 -1.79 -12.33
N ILE A 432 20.74 -1.24 -13.30
CA ILE A 432 20.24 -1.92 -14.49
C ILE A 432 20.43 -1.00 -15.70
N THR A 433 20.47 -1.57 -16.90
CA THR A 433 20.50 -0.78 -18.13
C THR A 433 19.18 -0.79 -18.88
N LEU A 434 18.96 0.21 -19.74
CA LEU A 434 17.79 0.26 -20.62
C LEU A 434 17.70 -0.97 -21.56
N GLU A 435 18.84 -1.50 -22.01
CA GLU A 435 18.87 -2.72 -22.83
C GLU A 435 18.45 -3.95 -22.02
N GLN A 436 18.88 -4.05 -20.76
CA GLN A 436 18.45 -5.13 -19.87
C GLN A 436 16.94 -5.07 -19.64
N ILE A 437 16.39 -3.86 -19.44
CA ILE A 437 14.95 -3.61 -19.31
C ILE A 437 14.20 -4.14 -20.53
N GLU A 438 14.56 -3.65 -21.72
CA GLU A 438 13.91 -4.06 -22.97
C GLU A 438 13.98 -5.58 -23.16
N ARG A 439 15.18 -6.16 -22.99
CA ARG A 439 15.41 -7.59 -23.16
C ARG A 439 14.61 -8.43 -22.18
N GLY A 440 14.63 -8.10 -20.89
CA GLY A 440 13.96 -8.91 -19.88
C GLY A 440 12.43 -8.85 -19.99
N VAL A 441 11.87 -7.67 -20.30
CA VAL A 441 10.42 -7.51 -20.53
C VAL A 441 9.98 -8.27 -21.79
N ARG A 442 10.73 -8.13 -22.90
CA ARG A 442 10.47 -8.86 -24.13
C ARG A 442 10.48 -10.37 -23.93
N LEU A 443 11.53 -10.91 -23.30
CA LEU A 443 11.67 -12.36 -23.09
C LEU A 443 10.59 -12.92 -22.14
N ALA A 444 10.17 -12.16 -21.13
CA ALA A 444 9.05 -12.54 -20.27
C ALA A 444 7.74 -12.63 -21.08
N SER A 445 7.45 -11.61 -21.90
CA SER A 445 6.28 -11.58 -22.77
C SER A 445 6.29 -12.71 -23.80
N GLU A 446 7.41 -12.94 -24.49
CA GLU A 446 7.57 -14.03 -25.47
C GLU A 446 7.35 -15.42 -24.83
N ALA A 447 7.74 -15.59 -23.57
CA ALA A 447 7.47 -16.81 -22.79
C ALA A 447 6.01 -16.91 -22.29
N GLY A 448 5.15 -15.93 -22.56
CA GLY A 448 3.76 -15.90 -22.11
C GLY A 448 3.58 -15.55 -20.63
N ILE A 449 4.56 -14.89 -20.00
CA ILE A 449 4.45 -14.31 -18.66
C ILE A 449 4.07 -12.84 -18.82
N ALA A 450 3.04 -12.37 -18.11
CA ALA A 450 2.62 -10.98 -18.13
C ALA A 450 3.63 -10.09 -17.37
N PRO A 451 4.34 -9.17 -18.05
CA PRO A 451 5.26 -8.27 -17.36
C PRO A 451 4.49 -7.09 -16.77
N ALA A 452 4.61 -6.88 -15.47
CA ALA A 452 4.12 -5.68 -14.78
C ALA A 452 5.32 -4.77 -14.46
N CYS A 453 5.45 -3.65 -15.15
CA CYS A 453 6.57 -2.73 -15.02
C CYS A 453 6.19 -1.54 -14.12
N SER A 454 6.90 -1.33 -13.02
CA SER A 454 6.71 -0.15 -12.18
C SER A 454 7.71 0.95 -12.54
N PHE A 455 7.22 2.19 -12.56
CA PHE A 455 7.99 3.40 -12.83
C PHE A 455 7.74 4.44 -11.74
N ILE A 456 8.71 5.33 -11.55
CA ILE A 456 8.68 6.39 -10.55
C ILE A 456 9.06 7.69 -11.24
N ILE A 457 8.20 8.71 -11.09
CA ILE A 457 8.44 10.06 -11.58
C ILE A 457 8.89 10.96 -10.43
N GLY A 458 9.86 11.83 -10.71
CA GLY A 458 10.37 12.81 -9.76
C GLY A 458 11.51 12.26 -8.91
N HIS A 459 12.33 11.39 -9.51
CA HIS A 459 13.62 11.00 -8.95
C HIS A 459 14.56 12.21 -8.80
N PRO A 460 15.60 12.10 -7.97
CA PRO A 460 16.68 13.08 -7.98
C PRO A 460 17.18 13.29 -9.40
N ASP A 461 17.42 14.55 -9.76
CA ASP A 461 17.92 14.95 -11.07
C ASP A 461 17.00 14.75 -12.28
N ASP A 462 15.77 14.25 -12.08
CA ASP A 462 14.78 14.20 -13.15
C ASP A 462 14.54 15.59 -13.75
N THR A 463 14.41 15.63 -15.07
CA THR A 463 14.06 16.78 -15.90
C THR A 463 12.80 16.47 -16.71
N PRO A 464 12.15 17.45 -17.34
CA PRO A 464 11.10 17.19 -18.31
C PRO A 464 11.46 16.12 -19.35
N ASP A 465 12.68 16.13 -19.86
CA ASP A 465 13.14 15.20 -20.90
C ASP A 465 13.34 13.77 -20.37
N THR A 466 13.89 13.60 -19.16
CA THR A 466 14.07 12.26 -18.57
C THR A 466 12.73 11.64 -18.16
N VAL A 467 11.79 12.48 -17.71
CA VAL A 467 10.43 12.02 -17.42
C VAL A 467 9.71 11.65 -18.72
N GLU A 468 9.82 12.44 -19.77
CA GLU A 468 9.27 12.09 -21.09
C GLU A 468 9.88 10.79 -21.64
N ALA A 469 11.19 10.57 -21.48
CA ALA A 469 11.84 9.31 -21.84
C ALA A 469 11.28 8.12 -21.04
N THR A 470 10.97 8.33 -19.76
CA THR A 470 10.32 7.33 -18.89
C THR A 470 8.92 6.99 -19.38
N ILE A 471 8.11 7.98 -19.74
CA ILE A 471 6.75 7.76 -20.26
C ILE A 471 6.80 7.04 -21.61
N LYS A 472 7.68 7.46 -22.53
CA LYS A 472 7.85 6.80 -23.83
C LYS A 472 8.32 5.35 -23.70
N LEU A 473 9.21 5.07 -22.75
CA LEU A 473 9.62 3.69 -22.47
C LEU A 473 8.43 2.87 -21.98
N ALA A 474 7.65 3.40 -21.03
CA ALA A 474 6.45 2.72 -20.54
C ALA A 474 5.47 2.41 -21.70
N GLU A 475 5.13 3.41 -22.53
CA GLU A 475 4.27 3.22 -23.71
C GLU A 475 4.83 2.15 -24.66
N ARG A 476 6.14 2.18 -24.96
CA ARG A 476 6.78 1.21 -25.84
C ARG A 476 6.66 -0.21 -25.29
N LEU A 477 6.99 -0.43 -24.02
CA LEU A 477 6.89 -1.75 -23.39
C LEU A 477 5.43 -2.27 -23.39
N GLN A 478 4.44 -1.39 -23.25
CA GLN A 478 3.03 -1.76 -23.38
C GLN A 478 2.67 -2.11 -24.84
N ALA A 479 3.07 -1.28 -25.79
CA ALA A 479 2.69 -1.39 -27.19
C ALA A 479 3.33 -2.58 -27.91
N ASP A 480 4.56 -2.93 -27.53
CA ASP A 480 5.38 -3.94 -28.19
C ASP A 480 5.36 -5.28 -27.46
N TYR A 481 5.25 -5.27 -26.11
CA TYR A 481 5.34 -6.47 -25.28
C TYR A 481 4.12 -6.69 -24.36
N GLY A 482 3.05 -5.91 -24.52
CA GLY A 482 1.83 -6.07 -23.72
C GLY A 482 2.05 -5.88 -22.22
N ALA A 483 3.10 -5.14 -21.81
CA ALA A 483 3.37 -4.90 -20.40
C ALA A 483 2.22 -4.14 -19.73
N LEU A 484 2.06 -4.34 -18.42
CA LEU A 484 1.27 -3.45 -17.58
C LEU A 484 2.21 -2.40 -16.99
N ALA A 485 2.03 -1.11 -17.31
CA ALA A 485 2.83 -0.04 -16.73
C ALA A 485 2.11 0.56 -15.52
N GLY A 486 2.73 0.47 -14.34
CA GLY A 486 2.32 1.17 -13.14
C GLY A 486 3.22 2.38 -12.93
N ILE A 487 2.63 3.58 -12.85
CA ILE A 487 3.37 4.82 -12.62
C ILE A 487 3.10 5.28 -11.19
N SER A 488 4.14 5.79 -10.53
CA SER A 488 4.06 6.38 -9.20
C SER A 488 4.89 7.66 -9.13
N LEU A 489 4.63 8.48 -8.12
CA LEU A 489 5.49 9.58 -7.71
C LEU A 489 6.47 9.11 -6.64
N LEU A 490 7.70 9.64 -6.70
CA LEU A 490 8.69 9.37 -5.66
C LEU A 490 8.19 9.90 -4.30
N VAL A 491 8.16 9.00 -3.31
CA VAL A 491 7.85 9.29 -1.90
C VAL A 491 9.11 9.08 -1.04
N PRO A 492 9.47 10.02 -0.15
CA PRO A 492 10.62 9.89 0.74
C PRO A 492 10.25 9.07 1.98
N TYR A 493 10.05 7.75 1.82
CA TYR A 493 9.68 6.89 2.94
C TYR A 493 10.75 6.91 4.06
N PRO A 494 10.34 6.98 5.34
CA PRO A 494 11.27 6.98 6.47
C PRO A 494 12.27 5.82 6.41
N GLY A 495 13.52 6.09 6.80
CA GLY A 495 14.60 5.10 6.83
C GLY A 495 15.33 4.87 5.51
N THR A 496 14.74 5.26 4.38
CA THR A 496 15.41 5.14 3.08
C THR A 496 16.63 6.07 3.01
N TYR A 497 17.64 5.67 2.24
CA TYR A 497 18.83 6.51 2.04
C TYR A 497 18.46 7.87 1.43
N LEU A 498 17.50 7.88 0.50
CA LEU A 498 16.98 9.10 -0.10
C LEU A 498 16.32 10.02 0.94
N ALA A 499 15.42 9.51 1.78
CA ALA A 499 14.71 10.33 2.77
C ALA A 499 15.67 10.95 3.81
N ASN A 500 16.75 10.24 4.15
CA ASN A 500 17.75 10.72 5.10
C ASN A 500 18.76 11.71 4.48
N ASN A 501 18.80 11.86 3.15
CA ASN A 501 19.80 12.66 2.43
C ASN A 501 19.18 13.55 1.35
N LEU A 502 17.98 14.10 1.58
CA LEU A 502 17.24 14.89 0.57
C LEU A 502 18.07 16.05 -0.02
N GLU A 503 18.82 16.77 0.82
CA GLU A 503 19.68 17.88 0.38
C GLU A 503 20.78 17.41 -0.59
N GLN A 504 21.41 16.26 -0.33
CA GLN A 504 22.41 15.66 -1.23
C GLN A 504 21.81 15.25 -2.60
N PHE A 505 20.51 15.00 -2.62
CA PHE A 505 19.75 14.69 -3.83
C PHE A 505 19.12 15.92 -4.48
N GLY A 506 19.33 17.13 -3.95
CA GLY A 506 18.72 18.36 -4.48
C GLY A 506 17.20 18.34 -4.39
N LEU A 507 16.64 17.68 -3.36
CA LEU A 507 15.21 17.52 -3.15
C LEU A 507 14.72 18.37 -1.98
N THR A 508 13.61 19.07 -2.17
CA THR A 508 12.91 19.84 -1.14
C THR A 508 11.61 19.14 -0.75
N LEU A 509 11.42 18.90 0.55
CA LEU A 509 10.20 18.32 1.12
C LEU A 509 9.19 19.40 1.49
N HIS A 510 7.95 19.25 1.03
CA HIS A 510 6.87 20.23 1.22
C HIS A 510 5.80 19.83 2.24
N SER A 511 5.72 18.55 2.59
CA SER A 511 4.83 18.07 3.65
C SER A 511 5.55 17.10 4.57
N ARG A 512 5.25 17.21 5.86
CA ARG A 512 5.65 16.25 6.91
C ARG A 512 4.44 15.50 7.47
N ASN A 513 3.26 15.67 6.87
CA ASN A 513 2.09 14.90 7.20
C ASN A 513 2.16 13.55 6.47
N TYR A 514 2.16 12.44 7.21
CA TYR A 514 2.31 11.11 6.61
C TYR A 514 1.07 10.68 5.82
N ASP A 515 -0.08 11.33 6.02
CA ASP A 515 -1.23 11.20 5.13
C ASP A 515 -0.92 11.60 3.67
N ASP A 516 0.09 12.44 3.45
CA ASP A 516 0.49 12.84 2.09
C ASP A 516 1.57 11.89 1.50
N TYR A 517 2.04 10.89 2.25
CA TYR A 517 3.14 10.00 1.84
C TYR A 517 2.61 8.77 1.10
N HIS A 518 1.93 9.01 -0.01
CA HIS A 518 1.45 7.96 -0.91
C HIS A 518 1.94 8.18 -2.34
N SER A 519 1.96 7.09 -3.12
CA SER A 519 2.57 7.00 -4.46
C SER A 519 1.92 7.86 -5.55
N VAL A 520 0.92 8.67 -5.21
CA VAL A 520 0.24 9.61 -6.13
C VAL A 520 0.27 11.06 -5.62
N SER A 521 0.92 11.30 -4.48
CA SER A 521 1.10 12.64 -3.93
C SER A 521 2.42 13.26 -4.39
N SER A 522 2.37 14.56 -4.71
CA SER A 522 3.56 15.34 -5.04
C SER A 522 3.96 16.15 -3.82
N ILE A 523 4.87 15.60 -2.99
CA ILE A 523 5.36 16.24 -1.76
C ILE A 523 6.86 16.59 -1.80
N LEU A 524 7.52 16.28 -2.92
CA LEU A 524 8.93 16.56 -3.15
C LEU A 524 9.07 17.42 -4.41
N SER A 525 9.96 18.41 -4.40
CA SER A 525 10.38 19.14 -5.60
C SER A 525 11.90 19.15 -5.75
N SER A 526 12.39 19.57 -6.91
CA SER A 526 13.80 19.88 -7.17
C SER A 526 13.90 21.19 -7.95
N ASP A 527 15.12 21.66 -8.20
CA ASP A 527 15.37 22.82 -9.09
C ASP A 527 14.96 22.55 -10.55
N LYS A 528 14.81 21.28 -10.92
CA LYS A 528 14.47 20.83 -12.28
C LYS A 528 12.98 20.53 -12.46
N LEU A 529 12.28 20.16 -11.39
CA LEU A 529 10.86 19.82 -11.42
C LEU A 529 10.14 20.36 -10.18
N SER A 530 9.18 21.26 -10.40
CA SER A 530 8.28 21.73 -9.35
C SER A 530 7.29 20.64 -8.92
N LEU A 531 6.57 20.87 -7.80
CA LEU A 531 5.46 20.01 -7.39
C LEU A 531 4.40 19.87 -8.48
N ALA A 532 4.11 20.99 -9.16
CA ALA A 532 3.15 21.06 -10.25
C ALA A 532 3.62 20.27 -11.47
N ASP A 533 4.90 20.36 -11.84
CA ASP A 533 5.46 19.60 -12.95
C ASP A 533 5.39 18.10 -12.71
N ARG A 534 5.84 17.64 -11.54
CA ARG A 534 5.76 16.22 -11.16
C ARG A 534 4.33 15.70 -11.22
N LYS A 535 3.38 16.47 -10.67
CA LYS A 535 1.96 16.14 -10.69
C LYS A 535 1.44 16.09 -12.13
N ARG A 536 1.79 17.08 -12.97
CA ARG A 536 1.44 17.11 -14.41
C ARG A 536 1.99 15.90 -15.16
N PHE A 537 3.25 15.53 -14.94
CA PHE A 537 3.88 14.40 -15.61
C PHE A 537 3.34 13.04 -15.16
N TYR A 538 3.13 12.85 -13.86
CA TYR A 538 2.47 11.65 -13.33
C TYR A 538 1.14 11.39 -14.06
N TYR A 539 0.36 12.45 -14.19
CA TYR A 539 -0.89 12.43 -14.92
C TYR A 539 -0.73 12.20 -16.42
N ASP A 540 0.14 12.93 -17.09
CA ASP A 540 0.41 12.69 -18.52
C ASP A 540 0.76 11.20 -18.77
N ALA A 541 1.63 10.64 -17.93
CA ALA A 541 1.99 9.23 -17.95
C ALA A 541 0.77 8.30 -17.78
N MET A 542 -0.11 8.60 -16.83
CA MET A 542 -1.34 7.82 -16.60
C MET A 542 -2.28 7.85 -17.81
N ILE A 543 -2.53 9.02 -18.41
CA ILE A 543 -3.39 9.12 -19.62
C ILE A 543 -2.80 8.31 -20.77
N ARG A 544 -1.51 8.50 -21.01
CA ARG A 544 -0.80 7.92 -22.14
C ARG A 544 -0.73 6.40 -22.05
N THR A 545 -0.42 5.88 -20.87
CA THR A 545 -0.37 4.43 -20.64
C THR A 545 -1.76 3.77 -20.69
N VAL A 546 -2.82 4.47 -20.28
CA VAL A 546 -4.21 4.00 -20.44
C VAL A 546 -4.64 4.00 -21.91
N LYS A 547 -4.35 5.08 -22.67
CA LYS A 547 -4.66 5.16 -24.10
C LYS A 547 -3.95 4.06 -24.90
N THR A 548 -2.67 3.84 -24.65
CA THR A 548 -1.87 2.79 -25.29
C THR A 548 -2.45 1.40 -25.04
N ARG A 549 -2.97 1.15 -23.82
CA ARG A 549 -3.66 -0.11 -23.50
C ARG A 549 -4.94 -0.32 -24.32
N SER A 550 -5.71 0.76 -24.55
CA SER A 550 -7.00 0.69 -25.24
C SER A 550 -6.91 0.47 -26.76
N SER A 551 -5.79 0.83 -27.40
CA SER A 551 -5.66 0.83 -28.87
C SER A 551 -5.30 -0.52 -29.49
N LYS A 552 -4.62 -1.42 -28.75
CA LYS A 552 -4.21 -2.75 -29.25
C LYS A 552 -4.79 -3.94 -28.48
N TYR A 553 -5.19 -3.76 -27.22
CA TYR A 553 -5.59 -4.88 -26.35
C TYR A 553 -6.97 -4.64 -25.73
N ARG A 554 -8.02 -5.15 -26.39
CA ARG A 554 -9.25 -5.54 -25.69
C ARG A 554 -8.86 -6.59 -24.65
N LEU A 555 -8.57 -6.17 -23.41
CA LEU A 555 -8.72 -6.91 -22.15
C LEU A 555 -8.51 -8.45 -22.16
N ASN A 556 -7.56 -8.98 -22.94
CA ASN A 556 -7.26 -10.42 -22.97
C ASN A 556 -6.04 -10.79 -22.12
N ILE A 557 -5.37 -9.82 -21.49
CA ILE A 557 -4.19 -10.06 -20.63
C ILE A 557 -4.62 -10.47 -19.22
N LEU A 558 -5.78 -9.99 -18.76
CA LEU A 558 -6.52 -10.64 -17.69
C LEU A 558 -7.46 -11.59 -18.44
N ALA A 559 -7.23 -12.91 -18.39
CA ALA A 559 -8.23 -13.83 -18.93
C ALA A 559 -9.60 -13.43 -18.36
N PRO A 560 -10.70 -13.44 -19.14
CA PRO A 560 -12.03 -13.19 -18.60
C PRO A 560 -12.27 -14.03 -17.34
N ALA A 561 -11.79 -15.27 -17.31
CA ALA A 561 -11.78 -16.14 -16.14
C ALA A 561 -11.01 -15.60 -14.91
N PHE A 562 -9.97 -14.78 -15.09
CA PHE A 562 -9.19 -14.14 -14.02
C PHE A 562 -9.84 -12.84 -13.54
N VAL A 563 -10.41 -12.03 -14.44
CA VAL A 563 -11.27 -10.90 -14.05
C VAL A 563 -12.51 -11.41 -13.33
N ASP A 564 -13.13 -12.48 -13.80
CA ASP A 564 -14.31 -13.09 -13.19
C ASP A 564 -13.96 -13.83 -11.87
N GLN A 565 -12.70 -14.25 -11.66
CA GLN A 565 -12.22 -14.79 -10.37
C GLN A 565 -11.84 -13.69 -9.36
N LEU A 566 -11.28 -12.56 -9.82
CA LEU A 566 -10.94 -11.42 -8.97
C LEU A 566 -12.15 -10.51 -8.67
N PHE A 567 -13.04 -10.38 -9.65
CA PHE A 567 -14.27 -9.60 -9.68
C PHE A 567 -15.44 -10.48 -10.17
N PRO A 568 -15.90 -11.45 -9.36
CA PRO A 568 -17.09 -12.21 -9.72
C PRO A 568 -18.24 -11.23 -9.95
N ARG A 569 -18.85 -11.28 -11.14
CA ARG A 569 -20.07 -10.55 -11.41
C ARG A 569 -21.10 -11.06 -10.41
N GLU A 570 -21.58 -10.18 -9.53
CA GLU A 570 -22.76 -10.49 -8.73
C GLU A 570 -23.87 -10.86 -9.71
N SER A 571 -24.27 -12.12 -9.70
CA SER A 571 -25.47 -12.56 -10.40
C SER A 571 -26.65 -11.79 -9.81
N ALA A 572 -27.39 -11.14 -10.70
CA ALA A 572 -28.54 -10.26 -10.45
C ALA A 572 -29.54 -10.76 -9.41
#